data_AF-A0A496SFQ2-F1
#
_entry.id   AF-A0A496SFQ2-F1
#
_cell.length_a   1.000
_cell.length_b   1.000
_cell.length_c   1.000
_cell.angle_alpha   90.00
_cell.angle_beta   90.00
_cell.angle_gamma   90.00
#
_symmetry.space_group_name_H-M   'P 1'
#
loop_
_entity.id
_entity.type
_entity.pdbx_description
1 polymer ?
#
loop_
_entity_poly.entity_id
_entity_poly.type
_entity_poly.pdbx_seq_one_letter_code
_entity_poly.pdbx_strand_id
1 'polypeptide(L)'
;MKDAGKLVRLDPELAYLTLLTAEGLKPISRWEGPFGRKEIRTLESLGLGPVVVERKLPSGTTVQELLFGLNRSYIEVYRRRFSGSPVAKSEDDMRLEGFLFGYPPCCVEEFIEEGYHENGLPPEDQRLLFHWACRGCRVTPLLLPEYRRIWDECEKLLSHASGRGLLKSLVGGIAAACLILFPSHPAVGGGTDPHVIYIAEDRDNDGLKDSEETKLSTDPDDPDTDDDGVPDGVQLAKVMLKAIEDLDTAQSKTHPYKVEYAMRGLERCGICGEYVNMGYIVIVNPLKDIKVEVPYIALHYMEHGSLSYRGDLHEGRVDPVKLAEALELELLSADPVTWGEVKKTLRRR
;
A
#
# COMPACT_ATOMS: atom_id res chain seq x y z
N MET A 1 -31.60 3.48 -9.92
CA MET A 1 -31.51 2.03 -9.60
C MET A 1 -32.46 1.68 -8.46
N LYS A 2 -33.33 0.66 -8.59
CA LYS A 2 -34.38 0.32 -7.60
C LYS A 2 -33.85 -0.25 -6.26
N ASP A 3 -32.54 -0.48 -6.13
CA ASP A 3 -31.93 -1.18 -4.98
C ASP A 3 -30.79 -0.40 -4.29
N ALA A 4 -30.65 0.89 -4.59
CA ALA A 4 -29.52 1.72 -4.11
C ALA A 4 -29.41 1.79 -2.56
N GLY A 5 -30.52 1.64 -1.83
CA GLY A 5 -30.52 1.60 -0.36
C GLY A 5 -29.86 0.37 0.26
N LYS A 6 -29.59 -0.69 -0.52
CA LYS A 6 -28.88 -1.90 -0.03
C LYS A 6 -27.36 -1.70 -0.02
N LEU A 7 -26.83 -0.91 -0.96
CA LEU A 7 -25.40 -0.62 -1.11
C LEU A 7 -24.84 0.18 0.07
N VAL A 8 -25.67 1.01 0.68
CA VAL A 8 -25.37 1.80 1.88
C VAL A 8 -24.78 0.98 3.03
N ARG A 9 -25.13 -0.32 3.08
CA ARG A 9 -24.70 -1.20 4.16
C ARG A 9 -23.38 -1.91 3.84
N LEU A 10 -22.88 -1.82 2.62
CA LEU A 10 -21.61 -2.41 2.23
C LEU A 10 -20.45 -1.50 2.64
N ASP A 11 -19.25 -2.08 2.66
CA ASP A 11 -18.04 -1.28 2.64
C ASP A 11 -18.07 -0.30 1.44
N PRO A 12 -17.64 0.97 1.60
CA PRO A 12 -17.63 1.96 0.52
C PRO A 12 -16.96 1.48 -0.76
N GLU A 13 -15.85 0.77 -0.65
CA GLU A 13 -15.11 0.29 -1.81
C GLU A 13 -15.82 -0.90 -2.46
N LEU A 14 -16.37 -1.82 -1.66
CA LEU A 14 -17.21 -2.89 -2.18
C LEU A 14 -18.46 -2.32 -2.87
N ALA A 15 -19.07 -1.28 -2.33
CA ALA A 15 -20.21 -0.60 -2.96
C ALA A 15 -19.81 0.01 -4.31
N TYR A 16 -18.66 0.69 -4.37
CA TYR A 16 -18.14 1.26 -5.61
C TYR A 16 -17.83 0.18 -6.67
N LEU A 17 -17.13 -0.89 -6.29
CA LEU A 17 -16.90 -2.06 -7.15
C LEU A 17 -18.20 -2.69 -7.66
N THR A 18 -19.18 -2.80 -6.76
CA THR A 18 -20.51 -3.35 -7.07
C THR A 18 -21.17 -2.52 -8.16
N LEU A 19 -21.14 -1.18 -8.05
CA LEU A 19 -21.69 -0.28 -9.06
C LEU A 19 -20.96 -0.38 -10.40
N LEU A 20 -19.62 -0.33 -10.40
CA LEU A 20 -18.82 -0.47 -11.63
C LEU A 20 -19.13 -1.77 -12.37
N THR A 21 -19.33 -2.86 -11.63
CA THR A 21 -19.62 -4.18 -12.21
C THR A 21 -21.08 -4.28 -12.67
N ALA A 22 -22.02 -3.77 -11.88
CA ALA A 22 -23.45 -3.75 -12.23
C ALA A 22 -23.74 -2.89 -13.46
N GLU A 23 -22.99 -1.82 -13.67
CA GLU A 23 -23.07 -0.96 -14.84
C GLU A 23 -22.25 -1.46 -16.03
N GLY A 24 -21.52 -2.58 -15.87
CA GLY A 24 -20.80 -3.23 -16.96
C GLY A 24 -19.49 -2.57 -17.36
N LEU A 25 -18.97 -1.61 -16.58
CA LEU A 25 -17.61 -1.08 -16.79
C LEU A 25 -16.53 -2.10 -16.42
N LYS A 26 -16.82 -2.97 -15.45
CA LYS A 26 -15.96 -4.11 -15.10
C LYS A 26 -16.66 -5.43 -15.46
N PRO A 27 -16.05 -6.31 -16.25
CA PRO A 27 -16.67 -7.60 -16.61
C PRO A 27 -16.91 -8.48 -15.38
N ILE A 28 -15.89 -8.60 -14.52
CA ILE A 28 -15.98 -9.13 -13.16
C ILE A 28 -15.16 -8.25 -12.22
N SER A 29 -15.41 -8.41 -10.93
CA SER A 29 -14.67 -7.77 -9.84
C SER A 29 -14.32 -8.79 -8.77
N ARG A 30 -13.25 -8.48 -8.05
CA ARG A 30 -12.74 -9.26 -6.93
C ARG A 30 -12.73 -8.37 -5.68
N TRP A 31 -13.22 -8.90 -4.58
CA TRP A 31 -13.15 -8.29 -3.26
C TRP A 31 -12.36 -9.17 -2.31
N GLU A 32 -11.32 -8.60 -1.71
CA GLU A 32 -10.39 -9.30 -0.81
C GLU A 32 -10.61 -8.93 0.67
N GLY A 33 -11.45 -7.91 0.92
CA GLY A 33 -11.80 -7.49 2.28
C GLY A 33 -12.78 -8.44 2.98
N PRO A 34 -13.12 -8.17 4.25
CA PRO A 34 -14.08 -8.99 4.98
C PRO A 34 -15.44 -9.06 4.28
N PHE A 35 -16.04 -10.24 4.26
CA PHE A 35 -17.39 -10.43 3.76
C PHE A 35 -18.10 -11.54 4.52
N GLY A 36 -19.43 -11.48 4.55
CA GLY A 36 -20.28 -12.53 5.06
C GLY A 36 -21.54 -12.71 4.24
N ARG A 37 -22.55 -13.33 4.85
CA ARG A 37 -23.85 -13.59 4.19
C ARG A 37 -24.54 -12.32 3.70
N LYS A 38 -24.27 -11.19 4.33
CA LYS A 38 -24.91 -9.91 4.02
C LYS A 38 -24.40 -9.34 2.69
N GLU A 39 -23.09 -9.32 2.51
CA GLU A 39 -22.42 -8.83 1.31
C GLU A 39 -22.81 -9.72 0.13
N ILE A 40 -22.72 -11.05 0.29
CA ILE A 40 -23.14 -12.05 -0.70
C ILE A 40 -24.59 -11.82 -1.14
N ARG A 41 -25.54 -11.75 -0.19
CA ARG A 41 -26.96 -11.53 -0.53
C ARG A 41 -27.21 -10.20 -1.23
N THR A 42 -26.43 -9.17 -0.90
CA THR A 42 -26.56 -7.86 -1.53
C THR A 42 -26.15 -7.95 -3.00
N LEU A 43 -25.00 -8.56 -3.28
CA LEU A 43 -24.51 -8.81 -4.64
C LEU A 43 -25.47 -9.71 -5.44
N GLU A 44 -25.98 -10.79 -4.84
CA GLU A 44 -27.00 -11.66 -5.46
C GLU A 44 -28.27 -10.89 -5.83
N SER A 45 -28.73 -10.00 -4.94
CA SER A 45 -29.93 -9.20 -5.19
C SER A 45 -29.76 -8.18 -6.31
N LEU A 46 -28.51 -7.86 -6.67
CA LEU A 46 -28.14 -7.01 -7.80
C LEU A 46 -27.80 -7.83 -9.06
N GLY A 47 -27.93 -9.16 -9.01
CA GLY A 47 -27.68 -10.06 -10.13
C GLY A 47 -26.21 -10.40 -10.36
N LEU A 48 -25.29 -10.04 -9.45
CA LEU A 48 -23.84 -10.12 -9.65
C LEU A 48 -23.20 -11.49 -9.33
N GLY A 49 -23.97 -12.57 -9.26
CA GLY A 49 -23.49 -13.95 -9.15
C GLY A 49 -22.21 -14.18 -8.31
N PRO A 50 -22.17 -13.80 -7.01
CA PRO A 50 -20.97 -13.87 -6.19
C PRO A 50 -20.49 -15.31 -5.97
N VAL A 51 -19.17 -15.50 -5.97
CA VAL A 51 -18.48 -16.78 -5.77
C VAL A 51 -17.27 -16.53 -4.86
N VAL A 52 -17.14 -17.36 -3.82
CA VAL A 52 -15.95 -17.37 -2.97
C VAL A 52 -14.88 -18.24 -3.63
N VAL A 53 -13.68 -17.69 -3.77
CA VAL A 53 -12.49 -18.38 -4.27
C VAL A 53 -11.46 -18.41 -3.15
N GLU A 54 -10.94 -19.60 -2.88
CA GLU A 54 -9.89 -19.80 -1.88
C GLU A 54 -8.53 -19.83 -2.57
N ARG A 55 -7.56 -19.09 -2.04
CA ARG A 55 -6.17 -19.10 -2.51
C ARG A 55 -5.22 -19.43 -1.37
N LYS A 56 -4.04 -19.95 -1.71
CA LYS A 56 -3.01 -20.26 -0.73
C LYS A 56 -1.93 -19.18 -0.74
N LEU A 57 -1.63 -18.63 0.43
CA LEU A 57 -0.42 -17.85 0.61
C LEU A 57 0.80 -18.80 0.65
N PRO A 58 2.01 -18.32 0.32
CA PRO A 58 3.25 -19.09 0.44
C PRO A 58 3.49 -19.61 1.86
N SER A 59 2.99 -18.91 2.88
CA SER A 59 2.99 -19.36 4.28
C SER A 59 2.11 -20.60 4.55
N GLY A 60 1.30 -21.03 3.57
CA GLY A 60 0.36 -22.14 3.69
C GLY A 60 -1.03 -21.72 4.19
N THR A 61 -1.19 -20.48 4.64
CA THR A 61 -2.49 -19.91 5.05
C THR A 61 -3.41 -19.76 3.85
N THR A 62 -4.68 -20.12 4.02
CA THR A 62 -5.72 -19.92 3.00
C THR A 62 -6.35 -18.54 3.18
N VAL A 63 -6.46 -17.78 2.10
CA VAL A 63 -7.24 -16.54 2.02
C VAL A 63 -8.46 -16.74 1.14
N GLN A 64 -9.51 -15.96 1.41
CA GLN A 64 -10.75 -16.01 0.64
C GLN A 64 -10.95 -14.70 -0.13
N GLU A 65 -11.27 -14.83 -1.41
CA GLU A 65 -11.60 -13.75 -2.31
C GLU A 65 -13.07 -13.89 -2.75
N LEU A 66 -13.82 -12.81 -2.75
CA LEU A 66 -15.19 -12.78 -3.25
C LEU A 66 -15.20 -12.23 -4.68
N LEU A 67 -15.37 -13.09 -5.67
CA LEU A 67 -15.57 -12.70 -7.06
C LEU A 67 -17.04 -12.50 -7.38
N PHE A 68 -17.35 -11.52 -8.21
CA PHE A 68 -18.70 -11.25 -8.66
C PHE A 68 -18.71 -10.56 -10.02
N GLY A 69 -19.78 -10.72 -10.77
CA GLY A 69 -19.89 -10.25 -12.14
C GLY A 69 -21.21 -10.59 -12.78
N LEU A 70 -21.54 -9.91 -13.87
CA LEU A 70 -22.75 -10.19 -14.64
C LEU A 70 -22.63 -11.48 -15.47
N ASN A 71 -21.42 -11.80 -15.94
CA ASN A 71 -21.16 -12.96 -16.77
C ASN A 71 -20.40 -14.05 -15.99
N ARG A 72 -21.10 -15.15 -15.70
CA ARG A 72 -20.55 -16.30 -14.97
C ARG A 72 -19.40 -17.01 -15.69
N SER A 73 -19.28 -16.88 -17.02
CA SER A 73 -18.19 -17.52 -17.76
C SER A 73 -16.83 -16.94 -17.38
N TYR A 74 -16.73 -15.62 -17.17
CA TYR A 74 -15.48 -15.00 -16.71
C TYR A 74 -15.11 -15.44 -15.29
N ILE A 75 -16.11 -15.53 -14.40
CA ILE A 75 -15.90 -16.02 -13.03
C ILE A 75 -15.37 -17.46 -13.05
N GLU A 76 -15.92 -18.32 -13.92
CA GLU A 76 -15.47 -19.71 -14.03
C GLU A 76 -14.05 -19.83 -14.60
N VAL A 77 -13.67 -18.97 -15.56
CA VAL A 77 -12.28 -18.90 -16.05
C VAL A 77 -11.33 -18.53 -14.91
N TYR A 78 -11.64 -17.49 -14.13
CA TYR A 78 -10.84 -17.11 -12.97
C TYR A 78 -10.74 -18.27 -11.97
N ARG A 79 -11.89 -18.84 -11.59
CA ARG A 79 -11.96 -19.90 -10.59
C ARG A 79 -11.13 -21.12 -10.98
N ARG A 80 -11.19 -21.54 -12.25
CA ARG A 80 -10.39 -22.66 -12.76
C ARG A 80 -8.89 -22.40 -12.71
N ARG A 81 -8.46 -21.17 -12.96
CA ARG A 81 -7.03 -20.82 -12.95
C ARG A 81 -6.48 -20.62 -11.55
N PHE A 82 -7.26 -20.05 -10.64
CA PHE A 82 -6.74 -19.52 -9.37
C PHE A 82 -7.18 -20.28 -8.12
N SER A 83 -8.24 -21.10 -8.15
CA SER A 83 -8.71 -21.80 -6.95
C SER A 83 -7.67 -22.78 -6.41
N GLY A 84 -7.31 -22.64 -5.13
CA GLY A 84 -6.32 -23.47 -4.45
C GLY A 84 -4.87 -23.24 -4.92
N SER A 85 -4.67 -22.31 -5.85
CA SER A 85 -3.34 -21.94 -6.35
C SER A 85 -2.63 -20.97 -5.39
N PRO A 86 -1.29 -20.90 -5.42
CA PRO A 86 -0.54 -19.85 -4.75
C PRO A 86 -0.98 -18.45 -5.21
N VAL A 87 -0.92 -17.46 -4.32
CA VAL A 87 -1.05 -16.02 -4.68
C VAL A 87 0.22 -15.50 -5.35
N ALA A 88 0.79 -16.26 -6.29
CA ALA A 88 1.91 -15.80 -7.10
C ALA A 88 1.37 -15.21 -8.41
N LYS A 89 1.95 -14.09 -8.86
CA LYS A 89 1.59 -13.45 -10.12
C LYS A 89 2.64 -13.79 -11.17
N SER A 90 2.39 -14.84 -11.96
CA SER A 90 3.10 -15.00 -13.22
C SER A 90 2.64 -13.91 -14.20
N GLU A 91 3.47 -13.54 -15.18
CA GLU A 91 3.03 -12.57 -16.20
C GLU A 91 1.75 -13.03 -16.92
N ASP A 92 1.62 -14.33 -17.19
CA ASP A 92 0.42 -14.92 -17.78
C ASP A 92 -0.82 -14.75 -16.89
N ASP A 93 -0.63 -14.84 -15.56
CA ASP A 93 -1.68 -14.56 -14.60
C ASP A 93 -2.08 -13.09 -14.60
N MET A 94 -1.12 -12.18 -14.67
CA MET A 94 -1.37 -10.74 -14.72
C MET A 94 -2.13 -10.36 -16.00
N ARG A 95 -1.75 -10.92 -17.15
CA ARG A 95 -2.46 -10.75 -18.43
C ARG A 95 -3.89 -11.28 -18.36
N LEU A 96 -4.08 -12.47 -17.79
CA LEU A 96 -5.41 -13.07 -17.65
C LEU A 96 -6.29 -12.26 -16.68
N GLU A 97 -5.78 -11.90 -15.51
CA GLU A 97 -6.49 -11.05 -14.55
C GLU A 97 -6.86 -9.70 -15.17
N GLY A 98 -5.91 -9.08 -15.88
CA GLY A 98 -6.14 -7.84 -16.60
C GLY A 98 -7.29 -7.94 -17.60
N PHE A 99 -7.30 -8.99 -18.41
CA PHE A 99 -8.41 -9.26 -19.33
C PHE A 99 -9.75 -9.46 -18.60
N LEU A 100 -9.77 -10.28 -17.55
CA LEU A 100 -11.01 -10.61 -16.81
C LEU A 100 -11.58 -9.40 -16.06
N PHE A 101 -10.72 -8.56 -15.48
CA PHE A 101 -11.12 -7.38 -14.71
C PHE A 101 -11.33 -6.12 -15.56
N GLY A 102 -11.07 -6.20 -16.87
CA GLY A 102 -11.31 -5.14 -17.83
C GLY A 102 -10.21 -4.07 -17.88
N TYR A 103 -8.97 -4.42 -17.54
CA TYR A 103 -7.84 -3.50 -17.58
C TYR A 103 -7.36 -3.29 -19.03
N PRO A 104 -6.98 -2.06 -19.42
CA PRO A 104 -6.40 -1.82 -20.74
C PRO A 104 -5.15 -2.68 -20.94
N PRO A 105 -5.03 -3.43 -22.05
CA PRO A 105 -3.88 -4.30 -22.27
C PRO A 105 -2.54 -3.57 -22.21
N CYS A 106 -2.46 -2.35 -22.76
CA CYS A 106 -1.24 -1.53 -22.68
C CYS A 106 -0.85 -1.16 -21.25
N CYS A 107 -1.81 -1.00 -20.34
CA CYS A 107 -1.53 -0.75 -18.93
C CYS A 107 -0.98 -2.01 -18.26
N VAL A 108 -1.52 -3.18 -18.63
CA VAL A 108 -1.09 -4.47 -18.06
C VAL A 108 0.32 -4.82 -18.53
N GLU A 109 0.62 -4.65 -19.81
CA GLU A 109 1.97 -4.93 -20.33
C GLU A 109 3.02 -3.97 -19.75
N GLU A 110 2.74 -2.66 -19.72
CA GLU A 110 3.70 -1.70 -19.12
C GLU A 110 3.88 -1.96 -17.63
N PHE A 111 2.83 -2.40 -16.92
CA PHE A 111 2.94 -2.84 -15.54
C PHE A 111 3.78 -4.11 -15.36
N ILE A 112 3.72 -5.06 -16.30
CA ILE A 112 4.57 -6.26 -16.28
C ILE A 112 6.04 -5.89 -16.51
N GLU A 113 6.30 -4.95 -17.43
CA GLU A 113 7.66 -4.56 -17.82
C GLU A 113 8.33 -3.62 -16.82
N GLU A 114 7.60 -2.62 -16.33
CA GLU A 114 8.15 -1.50 -15.56
C GLU A 114 7.59 -1.42 -14.14
N GLY A 115 6.59 -2.24 -13.79
CA GLY A 115 5.90 -2.12 -12.51
C GLY A 115 5.18 -0.78 -12.36
N TYR A 116 5.07 -0.30 -11.11
CA TYR A 116 4.54 1.03 -10.83
C TYR A 116 5.58 2.10 -11.14
N HIS A 117 5.24 3.03 -12.02
CA HIS A 117 6.08 4.17 -12.36
C HIS A 117 5.22 5.40 -12.69
N GLU A 118 5.84 6.57 -12.73
CA GLU A 118 5.13 7.83 -12.99
C GLU A 118 4.44 7.81 -14.37
N ASN A 119 3.11 7.98 -14.37
CA ASN A 119 2.29 7.89 -15.58
C ASN A 119 1.68 9.22 -16.03
N GLY A 120 1.89 10.30 -15.28
CA GLY A 120 1.35 11.63 -15.56
C GLY A 120 -0.17 11.76 -15.40
N LEU A 121 -0.84 10.75 -14.83
CA LEU A 121 -2.25 10.83 -14.47
C LEU A 121 -2.40 11.53 -13.10
N PRO A 122 -3.36 12.46 -12.92
CA PRO A 122 -3.59 13.06 -11.61
C PRO A 122 -3.91 11.98 -10.56
N PRO A 123 -3.35 12.06 -9.33
CA PRO A 123 -3.57 11.04 -8.30
C PRO A 123 -5.05 10.81 -7.97
N GLU A 124 -5.87 11.86 -8.05
CA GLU A 124 -7.31 11.82 -7.82
C GLU A 124 -8.09 11.03 -8.88
N ASP A 125 -7.52 10.86 -10.08
CA ASP A 125 -8.05 10.03 -11.16
C ASP A 125 -7.52 8.60 -11.05
N GLN A 126 -6.22 8.45 -10.78
CA GLN A 126 -5.59 7.14 -10.64
C GLN A 126 -6.26 6.30 -9.53
N ARG A 127 -6.65 6.93 -8.41
CA ARG A 127 -7.37 6.26 -7.30
C ARG A 127 -8.75 5.71 -7.67
N LEU A 128 -9.38 6.24 -8.73
CA LEU A 128 -10.69 5.74 -9.18
C LEU A 128 -10.53 4.39 -9.88
N LEU A 129 -9.38 4.18 -10.52
CA LEU A 129 -9.07 3.02 -11.34
C LEU A 129 -8.70 1.81 -10.49
N PHE A 130 -8.90 0.62 -11.04
CA PHE A 130 -8.50 -0.65 -10.44
C PHE A 130 -7.22 -1.21 -11.07
N HIS A 131 -6.54 -0.40 -11.88
CA HIS A 131 -5.31 -0.71 -12.59
C HIS A 131 -4.42 0.53 -12.64
N TRP A 132 -3.11 0.34 -12.77
CA TRP A 132 -2.19 1.44 -13.02
C TRP A 132 -2.33 1.92 -14.46
N ALA A 133 -2.57 3.21 -14.68
CA ALA A 133 -2.61 3.72 -16.04
C ALA A 133 -1.19 3.83 -16.62
N CYS A 134 -0.98 3.42 -17.87
CA CYS A 134 0.26 3.74 -18.58
C CYS A 134 0.26 5.17 -19.12
N ARG A 135 1.43 5.79 -19.26
CA ARG A 135 1.56 7.19 -19.74
C ARG A 135 0.89 7.44 -21.09
N GLY A 136 0.87 6.43 -21.95
CA GLY A 136 0.28 6.46 -23.29
C GLY A 136 -1.12 5.88 -23.41
N CYS A 137 -1.81 5.58 -22.31
CA CYS A 137 -3.06 4.83 -22.35
C CYS A 137 -4.16 5.56 -23.14
N ARG A 138 -4.68 4.93 -24.20
CA ARG A 138 -5.82 5.46 -24.98
C ARG A 138 -7.18 5.09 -24.41
N VAL A 139 -7.24 4.09 -23.55
CA VAL A 139 -8.48 3.56 -22.98
C VAL A 139 -8.84 4.27 -21.68
N THR A 140 -7.87 4.47 -20.78
CA THR A 140 -8.08 5.12 -19.47
C THR A 140 -8.81 6.47 -19.60
N PRO A 141 -8.43 7.41 -20.49
CA PRO A 141 -9.14 8.67 -20.65
C PRO A 141 -10.62 8.52 -21.05
N LEU A 142 -10.98 7.43 -21.73
CA LEU A 142 -12.37 7.12 -22.11
C LEU A 142 -13.17 6.52 -20.95
N LEU A 143 -12.50 5.83 -20.01
CA LEU A 143 -13.13 5.24 -18.83
C LEU A 143 -13.37 6.27 -17.72
N LEU A 144 -12.46 7.23 -17.56
CA LEU A 144 -12.48 8.19 -16.44
C LEU A 144 -13.80 8.95 -16.25
N PRO A 145 -14.49 9.45 -17.30
CA PRO A 145 -15.78 10.12 -17.12
C PRO A 145 -16.83 9.25 -16.42
N GLU A 146 -16.94 7.98 -16.81
CA GLU A 146 -17.91 7.04 -16.23
C GLU A 146 -17.50 6.59 -14.83
N TYR A 147 -16.20 6.37 -14.60
CA TYR A 147 -15.65 6.08 -13.27
C TYR A 147 -15.96 7.22 -12.29
N ARG A 148 -15.73 8.48 -12.68
CA ARG A 148 -16.07 9.66 -11.86
C ARG A 148 -17.58 9.76 -11.60
N ARG A 149 -18.42 9.52 -12.61
CA ARG A 149 -19.89 9.52 -12.44
C ARG A 149 -20.33 8.50 -11.41
N ILE A 150 -19.84 7.26 -11.51
CA ILE A 150 -20.19 6.18 -10.58
C ILE A 150 -19.64 6.44 -9.19
N TRP A 151 -18.43 7.00 -9.10
CA TRP A 151 -17.85 7.45 -7.84
C TRP A 151 -18.74 8.49 -7.14
N ASP A 152 -19.14 9.54 -7.85
CA ASP A 152 -20.01 10.59 -7.33
C ASP A 152 -21.38 10.05 -6.89
N GLU A 153 -21.95 9.09 -7.63
CA GLU A 153 -23.17 8.39 -7.23
C GLU A 153 -22.97 7.58 -5.95
N CYS A 154 -21.87 6.85 -5.85
CA CYS A 154 -21.49 6.09 -4.66
C CYS A 154 -21.32 7.01 -3.44
N GLU A 155 -20.62 8.14 -3.60
CA GLU A 155 -20.44 9.14 -2.54
C GLU A 155 -21.77 9.71 -2.07
N LYS A 156 -22.68 10.06 -2.99
CA LYS A 156 -24.02 10.58 -2.64
C LYS A 156 -24.82 9.53 -1.86
N LEU A 157 -24.83 8.29 -2.31
CA LEU A 157 -25.56 7.21 -1.65
C LEU A 157 -25.07 6.98 -0.22
N LEU A 158 -23.75 6.95 -0.02
CA LEU A 158 -23.14 6.66 1.27
C LEU A 158 -23.19 7.86 2.24
N SER A 159 -23.06 9.09 1.72
CA SER A 159 -23.14 10.32 2.54
C SER A 159 -24.55 10.59 3.06
N HIS A 160 -25.58 10.37 2.23
CA HIS A 160 -26.99 10.55 2.63
C HIS A 160 -27.44 9.57 3.72
N ALA A 161 -26.81 8.40 3.80
CA ALA A 161 -27.18 7.38 4.76
C ALA A 161 -26.43 7.45 6.10
N SER A 162 -25.25 8.08 6.14
CA SER A 162 -24.35 8.05 7.30
C SER A 162 -24.14 9.41 7.97
N GLY A 163 -24.62 10.52 7.39
CA GLY A 163 -24.36 11.87 7.90
C GLY A 163 -22.86 12.23 7.92
N ARG A 164 -22.02 11.43 7.25
CA ARG A 164 -20.57 11.60 7.12
C ARG A 164 -20.23 11.51 5.63
N GLY A 165 -19.57 12.53 5.09
CA GLY A 165 -19.08 12.52 3.71
C GLY A 165 -17.97 11.45 3.52
N LEU A 166 -17.94 10.82 2.35
CA LEU A 166 -16.97 9.77 2.01
C LEU A 166 -15.51 10.24 2.13
N LEU A 167 -15.29 11.54 1.88
CA LEU A 167 -14.01 12.23 2.03
C LEU A 167 -13.31 12.05 3.39
N LYS A 168 -14.02 11.67 4.47
CA LYS A 168 -13.39 11.39 5.78
C LYS A 168 -13.06 9.92 6.05
N SER A 169 -13.59 8.98 5.25
CA SER A 169 -13.36 7.54 5.48
C SER A 169 -12.32 6.93 4.53
N LEU A 170 -11.88 7.66 3.50
CA LEU A 170 -10.72 7.26 2.67
C LEU A 170 -9.39 7.80 3.19
N VAL A 171 -9.43 8.58 4.27
CA VAL A 171 -8.28 9.03 5.06
C VAL A 171 -8.07 8.10 6.28
N GLY A 172 -8.88 7.04 6.37
CA GLY A 172 -8.86 6.04 7.44
C GLY A 172 -9.89 4.96 7.15
N GLY A 173 -9.51 3.97 6.33
CA GLY A 173 -10.42 2.97 5.79
C GLY A 173 -9.70 1.87 5.02
N ILE A 174 -8.77 1.24 5.71
CA ILE A 174 -8.18 -0.08 5.46
C ILE A 174 -9.22 -1.05 4.84
N ALA A 175 -9.12 -1.32 3.54
CA ALA A 175 -9.59 -2.54 2.89
C ALA A 175 -8.72 -2.97 1.70
N ALA A 176 -7.47 -2.50 1.67
CA ALA A 176 -6.35 -3.17 1.01
C ALA A 176 -5.17 -3.39 1.98
N ALA A 177 -5.48 -3.44 3.28
CA ALA A 177 -4.67 -4.01 4.33
C ALA A 177 -5.61 -4.81 5.25
N CYS A 178 -5.20 -6.02 5.61
CA CYS A 178 -5.55 -6.75 6.84
C CYS A 178 -5.44 -8.26 6.60
N LEU A 179 -4.20 -8.70 6.39
CA LEU A 179 -3.53 -9.35 7.50
C LEU A 179 -2.40 -8.43 7.94
N ILE A 180 -2.69 -7.42 8.77
CA ILE A 180 -1.73 -7.09 9.82
C ILE A 180 -1.97 -8.19 10.87
N LEU A 181 -1.41 -9.38 10.62
CA LEU A 181 -1.01 -10.19 11.74
C LEU A 181 0.31 -9.57 12.17
N PHE A 182 0.30 -8.88 13.30
CA PHE A 182 1.51 -8.78 14.09
C PHE A 182 1.77 -10.19 14.63
N PRO A 183 2.79 -10.94 14.17
CA PRO A 183 3.47 -11.78 15.11
C PRO A 183 4.37 -10.83 15.91
N SER A 184 3.96 -10.53 17.14
CA SER A 184 4.87 -10.05 18.14
C SER A 184 6.00 -11.09 18.29
N HIS A 185 7.11 -10.86 17.61
CA HIS A 185 8.35 -11.57 17.89
C HIS A 185 9.14 -10.77 18.92
N PRO A 186 9.70 -11.44 19.94
CA PRO A 186 10.52 -10.78 20.93
C PRO A 186 11.83 -10.30 20.27
N ALA A 187 12.37 -9.22 20.80
CA ALA A 187 13.71 -8.77 20.51
C ALA A 187 14.79 -9.79 20.95
N VAL A 188 15.99 -9.56 20.43
CA VAL A 188 17.33 -9.96 20.92
C VAL A 188 18.03 -11.05 20.10
N GLY A 189 19.18 -10.64 19.50
CA GLY A 189 20.43 -11.40 19.58
C GLY A 189 20.97 -12.01 18.28
N GLY A 190 21.91 -11.30 17.64
CA GLY A 190 23.11 -11.94 17.05
C GLY A 190 22.96 -12.78 15.78
N GLY A 191 21.92 -12.57 14.97
CA GLY A 191 21.84 -13.07 13.60
C GLY A 191 21.26 -11.97 12.72
N THR A 192 21.98 -11.55 11.68
CA THR A 192 21.56 -10.46 10.79
C THR A 192 20.20 -10.80 10.19
N ASP A 193 19.19 -9.97 10.46
CA ASP A 193 17.90 -10.08 9.81
C ASP A 193 18.11 -10.01 8.29
N PRO A 194 17.65 -11.00 7.51
CA PRO A 194 17.92 -11.05 6.07
C PRO A 194 17.28 -9.92 5.26
N HIS A 195 16.44 -9.09 5.89
CA HIS A 195 15.90 -7.86 5.28
C HIS A 195 16.88 -6.69 5.30
N VAL A 196 17.97 -6.76 6.08
CA VAL A 196 19.03 -5.74 6.05
C VAL A 196 19.86 -5.93 4.77
N ILE A 197 19.57 -5.10 3.77
CA ILE A 197 20.22 -5.17 2.46
C ILE A 197 21.50 -4.35 2.48
N TYR A 198 22.62 -4.98 2.13
CA TYR A 198 23.92 -4.34 1.96
C TYR A 198 23.88 -3.23 0.91
N ILE A 199 24.49 -2.08 1.23
CA ILE A 199 24.58 -0.92 0.34
C ILE A 199 26.05 -0.55 0.08
N ALA A 200 26.31 0.08 -1.06
CA ALA A 200 27.64 0.59 -1.37
C ALA A 200 27.90 1.90 -0.61
N GLU A 201 29.17 2.18 -0.31
CA GLU A 201 29.63 3.39 0.40
C GLU A 201 29.11 3.47 1.85
N ASP A 202 29.05 2.31 2.50
CA ASP A 202 28.71 2.07 3.91
C ASP A 202 29.92 1.32 4.50
N ARG A 203 30.74 2.03 5.29
CA ARG A 203 32.07 1.55 5.69
C ARG A 203 32.02 0.60 6.86
N ASP A 204 31.15 0.86 7.83
CA ASP A 204 30.97 0.03 9.02
C ASP A 204 29.88 -1.04 8.86
N ASN A 205 29.09 -0.96 7.80
CA ASN A 205 28.07 -1.91 7.35
C ASN A 205 26.84 -1.96 8.27
N ASP A 206 26.42 -0.79 8.74
CA ASP A 206 25.28 -0.62 9.64
C ASP A 206 23.94 -0.38 8.89
N GLY A 207 24.01 -0.10 7.58
CA GLY A 207 22.86 0.20 6.71
C GLY A 207 22.72 1.67 6.30
N LEU A 208 23.64 2.56 6.67
CA LEU A 208 23.73 3.96 6.26
C LEU A 208 24.96 4.20 5.39
N LYS A 209 24.88 5.18 4.48
CA LYS A 209 26.07 5.59 3.73
C LYS A 209 26.89 6.56 4.55
N ASP A 210 28.21 6.58 4.38
CA ASP A 210 29.12 7.52 5.06
C ASP A 210 28.65 8.99 4.91
N SER A 211 28.10 9.33 3.73
CA SER A 211 27.60 10.69 3.43
C SER A 211 26.24 11.02 4.05
N GLU A 212 25.45 10.02 4.40
CA GLU A 212 24.17 10.13 5.10
C GLU A 212 24.43 10.28 6.59
N GLU A 213 25.32 9.46 7.14
CA GLU A 213 25.75 9.51 8.54
C GLU A 213 26.31 10.88 8.92
N THR A 214 27.19 11.42 8.07
CA THR A 214 27.71 12.80 8.23
C THR A 214 26.58 13.84 8.34
N LYS A 215 25.44 13.62 7.68
CA LYS A 215 24.27 14.53 7.71
C LYS A 215 23.29 14.21 8.83
N LEU A 216 23.37 13.01 9.40
CA LEU A 216 22.50 12.51 10.47
C LEU A 216 23.19 12.56 11.83
N SER A 217 24.45 13.01 11.88
CA SER A 217 25.31 13.11 13.06
C SER A 217 25.63 11.75 13.71
N THR A 218 25.71 10.70 12.89
CA THR A 218 26.28 9.38 13.24
C THR A 218 27.71 9.28 12.71
N ASP A 219 28.51 8.35 13.23
CA ASP A 219 29.94 8.19 12.90
C ASP A 219 30.15 7.14 11.81
N PRO A 220 30.63 7.50 10.60
CA PRO A 220 30.86 6.56 9.50
C PRO A 220 31.89 5.44 9.74
N ASP A 221 32.62 5.49 10.86
CA ASP A 221 33.59 4.49 11.25
C ASP A 221 33.10 3.62 12.44
N ASP A 222 31.89 3.86 12.97
CA ASP A 222 31.33 3.20 14.14
C ASP A 222 29.84 2.83 13.95
N PRO A 223 29.52 1.54 13.80
CA PRO A 223 28.17 1.12 13.43
C PRO A 223 27.11 1.36 14.53
N ASP A 224 27.49 1.79 15.73
CA ASP A 224 26.63 2.07 16.89
C ASP A 224 27.15 3.31 17.64
N THR A 225 26.95 4.49 17.06
CA THR A 225 27.52 5.78 17.51
C THR A 225 27.27 6.09 19.00
N ASP A 226 26.14 5.66 19.57
CA ASP A 226 25.81 5.91 20.98
C ASP A 226 26.02 4.72 21.92
N ASP A 227 26.68 3.66 21.42
CA ASP A 227 27.04 2.42 22.14
C ASP A 227 25.82 1.78 22.85
N ASP A 228 24.60 1.92 22.31
CA ASP A 228 23.37 1.40 22.94
C ASP A 228 23.05 -0.05 22.59
N GLY A 229 23.87 -0.66 21.74
CA GLY A 229 23.81 -2.04 21.29
C GLY A 229 22.90 -2.24 20.08
N VAL A 230 22.50 -1.17 19.39
CA VAL A 230 21.66 -1.22 18.19
C VAL A 230 22.32 -0.40 17.08
N PRO A 231 22.60 -1.00 15.90
CA PRO A 231 23.24 -0.25 14.84
C PRO A 231 22.46 0.99 14.38
N ASP A 232 23.15 2.08 14.03
CA ASP A 232 22.54 3.38 13.74
C ASP A 232 21.50 3.29 12.62
N GLY A 233 21.80 2.59 11.53
CA GLY A 233 20.88 2.36 10.41
C GLY A 233 19.61 1.60 10.80
N VAL A 234 19.74 0.56 11.62
CA VAL A 234 18.60 -0.21 12.16
C VAL A 234 17.74 0.66 13.06
N GLN A 235 18.37 1.48 13.88
CA GLN A 235 17.70 2.36 14.82
C GLN A 235 16.96 3.48 14.09
N LEU A 236 17.60 4.11 13.10
CA LEU A 236 17.01 5.15 12.27
C LEU A 236 15.76 4.64 11.54
N ALA A 237 15.84 3.47 10.90
CA ALA A 237 14.71 2.87 10.20
C ALA A 237 13.49 2.69 11.13
N LYS A 238 13.71 2.15 12.33
CA LYS A 238 12.64 1.93 13.32
C LYS A 238 12.08 3.23 13.89
N VAL A 239 12.93 4.23 14.13
CA VAL A 239 12.53 5.56 14.60
C VAL A 239 11.67 6.27 13.54
N MET A 240 12.09 6.23 12.27
CA MET A 240 11.33 6.79 11.16
C MET A 240 9.99 6.09 10.95
N LEU A 241 9.96 4.75 11.01
CA LEU A 241 8.72 3.99 10.92
C LEU A 241 7.73 4.45 12.00
N LYS A 242 8.21 4.56 13.25
CA LYS A 242 7.37 5.01 14.35
C LYS A 242 6.85 6.44 14.15
N ALA A 243 7.71 7.34 13.70
CA ALA A 243 7.33 8.72 13.41
C ALA A 243 6.28 8.80 12.28
N ILE A 244 6.42 7.98 11.24
CA ILE A 244 5.45 7.87 10.14
C ILE A 244 4.10 7.34 10.64
N GLU A 245 4.10 6.31 11.50
CA GLU A 245 2.87 5.75 12.08
C GLU A 245 2.06 6.82 12.82
N ASP A 246 2.75 7.69 13.57
CA ASP A 246 2.15 8.72 14.41
C ASP A 246 1.70 9.98 13.64
N LEU A 247 2.01 10.10 12.34
CA LEU A 247 1.54 11.22 11.50
C LEU A 247 0.01 11.21 11.31
N ASP A 248 -0.57 12.41 11.36
CA ASP A 248 -1.95 12.64 10.98
C ASP A 248 -2.18 12.29 9.50
N THR A 249 -3.32 11.68 9.21
CA THR A 249 -3.78 11.44 7.83
C THR A 249 -4.58 12.63 7.28
N ALA A 250 -5.06 13.52 8.16
CA ALA A 250 -5.70 14.77 7.76
C ALA A 250 -4.67 15.79 7.27
N GLN A 251 -4.96 16.45 6.15
CA GLN A 251 -4.05 17.47 5.62
C GLN A 251 -3.85 18.62 6.61
N SER A 252 -2.58 18.94 6.86
CA SER A 252 -2.16 20.04 7.71
C SER A 252 -1.43 21.11 6.90
N LYS A 253 -1.50 22.36 7.37
CA LYS A 253 -0.70 23.48 6.83
C LYS A 253 0.46 23.86 7.74
N THR A 254 0.53 23.27 8.94
CA THR A 254 1.40 23.74 10.02
C THR A 254 2.33 22.66 10.57
N HIS A 255 2.14 21.40 10.19
CA HIS A 255 2.97 20.28 10.62
C HIS A 255 2.97 19.18 9.55
N PRO A 256 3.94 18.25 9.59
CA PRO A 256 3.96 17.10 8.71
C PRO A 256 2.70 16.24 8.82
N TYR A 257 2.23 15.71 7.71
CA TYR A 257 1.13 14.75 7.66
C TYR A 257 1.42 13.70 6.59
N LYS A 258 0.69 12.58 6.61
CA LYS A 258 0.79 11.54 5.57
C LYS A 258 -0.48 11.46 4.74
N VAL A 259 -0.31 11.17 3.46
CA VAL A 259 -1.39 10.78 2.57
C VAL A 259 -1.13 9.36 2.13
N GLU A 260 -2.10 8.49 2.34
CA GLU A 260 -1.99 7.07 2.00
C GLU A 260 -2.57 6.84 0.60
N TYR A 261 -1.74 6.30 -0.30
CA TYR A 261 -2.09 5.90 -1.65
C TYR A 261 -2.05 4.38 -1.75
N ALA A 262 -2.88 3.72 -0.95
CA ALA A 262 -3.09 2.29 -1.05
C ALA A 262 -3.61 1.93 -2.44
N MET A 263 -3.03 0.88 -3.03
CA MET A 263 -3.43 0.39 -4.34
C MET A 263 -4.06 -0.99 -4.25
N ARG A 264 -4.75 -1.37 -5.32
CA ARG A 264 -5.50 -2.62 -5.42
C ARG A 264 -4.63 -3.79 -5.86
N GLY A 265 -3.86 -4.31 -4.92
CA GLY A 265 -3.05 -5.50 -5.10
C GLY A 265 -1.96 -5.62 -4.06
N LEU A 266 -1.42 -6.82 -3.99
CA LEU A 266 -0.38 -7.19 -3.05
C LEU A 266 0.97 -7.25 -3.73
N GLU A 267 1.97 -6.87 -2.96
CA GLU A 267 3.39 -7.04 -3.23
C GLU A 267 3.93 -8.04 -2.21
N ARG A 268 4.72 -9.00 -2.69
CA ARG A 268 5.34 -10.03 -1.85
C ARG A 268 6.75 -9.59 -1.46
N CYS A 269 7.06 -9.65 -0.18
CA CYS A 269 8.44 -9.54 0.29
C CYS A 269 9.28 -10.71 -0.24
N GLY A 270 10.41 -10.40 -0.89
CA GLY A 270 11.33 -11.41 -1.44
C GLY A 270 12.00 -12.29 -0.37
N ILE A 271 12.05 -11.81 0.88
CA ILE A 271 12.78 -12.44 1.98
C ILE A 271 11.86 -13.31 2.86
N CYS A 272 10.88 -12.71 3.55
CA CYS A 272 9.97 -13.45 4.43
C CYS A 272 8.74 -14.03 3.71
N GLY A 273 8.40 -13.50 2.54
CA GLY A 273 7.21 -13.92 1.79
C GLY A 273 5.89 -13.34 2.28
N GLU A 274 5.91 -12.39 3.22
CA GLU A 274 4.74 -11.61 3.62
C GLU A 274 4.21 -10.78 2.45
N TYR A 275 2.91 -10.51 2.47
CA TYR A 275 2.27 -9.65 1.48
C TYR A 275 1.93 -8.29 2.09
N VAL A 276 2.33 -7.24 1.40
CA VAL A 276 2.01 -5.86 1.74
C VAL A 276 1.16 -5.25 0.63
N ASN A 277 0.51 -4.13 0.93
CA ASN A 277 -0.17 -3.36 -0.10
C ASN A 277 0.85 -2.86 -1.12
N MET A 278 0.56 -2.93 -2.42
CA MET A 278 1.48 -2.43 -3.45
C MET A 278 1.48 -0.91 -3.61
N GLY A 279 0.73 -0.19 -2.78
CA GLY A 279 0.69 1.26 -2.80
C GLY A 279 1.87 1.90 -2.08
N TYR A 280 1.70 3.18 -1.79
CA TYR A 280 2.69 3.97 -1.08
C TYR A 280 2.02 5.00 -0.19
N ILE A 281 2.78 5.57 0.72
CA ILE A 281 2.41 6.76 1.46
C ILE A 281 3.21 7.94 0.94
N VAL A 282 2.65 9.13 1.00
CA VAL A 282 3.38 10.39 0.78
C VAL A 282 3.40 11.15 2.09
N ILE A 283 4.59 11.28 2.67
CA ILE A 283 4.83 12.20 3.78
C ILE A 283 4.97 13.60 3.17
N VAL A 284 4.17 14.55 3.67
CA VAL A 284 4.17 15.94 3.24
C VAL A 284 4.55 16.82 4.42
N ASN A 285 5.65 17.57 4.28
CA ASN A 285 5.96 18.68 5.16
C ASN A 285 5.58 19.99 4.46
N PRO A 286 4.47 20.64 4.87
CA PRO A 286 3.98 21.85 4.21
C PRO A 286 4.85 23.09 4.48
N LEU A 287 5.64 23.12 5.55
CA LEU A 287 6.49 24.25 5.91
C LEU A 287 7.81 24.26 5.12
N LYS A 288 8.34 23.07 4.81
CA LYS A 288 9.57 22.89 4.04
C LYS A 288 9.35 22.63 2.55
N ASP A 289 8.10 22.48 2.12
CA ASP A 289 7.71 22.05 0.77
C ASP A 289 8.38 20.72 0.35
N ILE A 290 8.49 19.80 1.31
CA ILE A 290 9.09 18.49 1.09
C ILE A 290 7.99 17.45 0.95
N LYS A 291 8.13 16.59 -0.07
CA LYS A 291 7.33 15.37 -0.23
C LYS A 291 8.24 14.17 -0.35
N VAL A 292 7.94 13.13 0.42
CA VAL A 292 8.65 11.85 0.40
C VAL A 292 7.65 10.74 0.16
N GLU A 293 7.82 10.00 -0.92
CA GLU A 293 7.01 8.82 -1.22
C GLU A 293 7.70 7.59 -0.65
N VAL A 294 6.96 6.76 0.09
CA VAL A 294 7.45 5.56 0.74
C VAL A 294 6.50 4.41 0.42
N PRO A 295 6.90 3.42 -0.39
CA PRO A 295 6.10 2.22 -0.65
C PRO A 295 5.79 1.46 0.65
N TYR A 296 4.64 0.78 0.73
CA TYR A 296 4.36 -0.04 1.91
C TYR A 296 5.37 -1.19 2.09
N ILE A 297 5.96 -1.70 1.00
CA ILE A 297 7.07 -2.65 1.12
C ILE A 297 8.29 -2.05 1.80
N ALA A 298 8.54 -0.75 1.61
CA ALA A 298 9.61 -0.06 2.31
C ALA A 298 9.31 0.02 3.81
N LEU A 299 8.06 0.34 4.19
CA LEU A 299 7.64 0.34 5.60
C LEU A 299 7.81 -1.03 6.25
N HIS A 300 7.48 -2.11 5.54
CA HIS A 300 7.73 -3.47 6.01
C HIS A 300 9.22 -3.76 6.23
N TYR A 301 10.09 -3.39 5.29
CA TYR A 301 11.55 -3.52 5.49
C TYR A 301 12.07 -2.67 6.66
N MET A 302 11.45 -1.51 6.93
CA MET A 302 11.80 -0.67 8.09
C MET A 302 11.41 -1.32 9.42
N GLU A 303 10.39 -2.19 9.47
CA GLU A 303 10.08 -3.01 10.66
C GLU A 303 11.27 -3.92 11.04
N HIS A 304 11.97 -4.40 10.01
CA HIS A 304 13.18 -5.20 10.12
C HIS A 304 14.46 -4.37 10.28
N GLY A 305 14.36 -3.04 10.28
CA GLY A 305 15.51 -2.14 10.44
C GLY A 305 16.25 -1.82 9.15
N SER A 306 15.63 -1.98 7.97
CA SER A 306 16.24 -1.66 6.69
C SER A 306 15.55 -0.49 6.00
N LEU A 307 16.33 0.47 5.53
CA LEU A 307 15.87 1.56 4.65
C LEU A 307 15.85 1.15 3.17
N SER A 308 16.58 0.10 2.83
CA SER A 308 16.56 -0.57 1.53
C SER A 308 15.47 -1.63 1.53
N TYR A 309 14.80 -1.81 0.40
CA TYR A 309 13.69 -2.76 0.26
C TYR A 309 13.69 -3.43 -1.11
N ARG A 310 13.15 -4.65 -1.14
CA ARG A 310 12.93 -5.43 -2.35
C ARG A 310 11.70 -6.33 -2.20
N GLY A 311 10.62 -5.98 -2.86
CA GLY A 311 9.52 -6.88 -3.12
C GLY A 311 9.61 -7.50 -4.50
N ASP A 312 8.57 -8.23 -4.88
CA ASP A 312 8.38 -8.74 -6.24
C ASP A 312 7.95 -7.64 -7.24
N LEU A 313 7.77 -6.40 -6.76
CA LEU A 313 7.23 -5.30 -7.53
C LEU A 313 8.02 -4.00 -7.37
N HIS A 314 8.30 -3.57 -6.14
CA HIS A 314 9.15 -2.41 -5.87
C HIS A 314 10.48 -2.85 -5.30
N GLU A 315 11.55 -2.25 -5.78
CA GLU A 315 12.85 -2.27 -5.10
C GLU A 315 13.42 -0.86 -5.06
N GLY A 316 14.20 -0.58 -4.02
CA GLY A 316 14.79 0.73 -3.86
C GLY A 316 15.30 0.96 -2.46
N ARG A 317 15.54 2.24 -2.16
CA ARG A 317 15.97 2.70 -0.85
C ARG A 317 15.30 4.01 -0.52
N VAL A 318 14.78 4.12 0.69
CA VAL A 318 14.25 5.36 1.24
C VAL A 318 15.44 6.28 1.51
N ASP A 319 15.38 7.54 1.04
CA ASP A 319 16.39 8.56 1.35
C ASP A 319 16.24 8.98 2.83
N PRO A 320 17.18 8.59 3.71
CA PRO A 320 17.04 8.82 5.14
C PRO A 320 17.16 10.31 5.49
N VAL A 321 18.00 11.06 4.78
CA VAL A 321 18.21 12.48 5.07
C VAL A 321 16.95 13.26 4.72
N LYS A 322 16.40 13.03 3.52
CA LYS A 322 15.17 13.69 3.07
C LYS A 322 13.97 13.30 3.92
N LEU A 323 13.87 12.03 4.32
CA LEU A 323 12.78 11.56 5.19
C LEU A 323 12.89 12.14 6.61
N ALA A 324 14.09 12.18 7.19
CA ALA A 324 14.31 12.82 8.50
C ALA A 324 13.93 14.31 8.47
N GLU A 325 14.29 15.00 7.39
CA GLU A 325 13.94 16.41 7.21
C GLU A 325 12.42 16.62 7.10
N ALA A 326 11.73 15.76 6.33
CA ALA A 326 10.29 15.78 6.17
C ALA A 326 9.54 15.53 7.49
N LEU A 327 10.03 14.57 8.29
CA LEU A 327 9.48 14.19 9.59
C LEU A 327 9.87 15.15 10.72
N GLU A 328 10.74 16.13 10.45
CA GLU A 328 11.29 17.05 11.44
C GLU A 328 11.94 16.31 12.62
N LEU A 329 12.68 15.24 12.33
CA LEU A 329 13.45 14.54 13.34
C LEU A 329 14.63 15.42 13.78
N GLU A 330 14.74 15.65 15.08
CA GLU A 330 15.86 16.38 15.68
C GLU A 330 17.08 15.46 15.79
N LEU A 331 17.72 15.21 14.64
CA LEU A 331 18.98 14.45 14.54
C LEU A 331 20.21 15.38 14.45
N LEU A 332 19.97 16.68 14.24
CA LEU A 332 21.01 17.68 13.93
C LEU A 332 21.48 18.51 15.14
N SER A 333 20.99 18.24 16.36
CA SER A 333 21.24 19.14 17.51
C SER A 333 22.16 18.58 18.60
N ALA A 334 22.51 17.29 18.56
CA ALA A 334 23.44 16.66 19.50
C ALA A 334 24.58 16.05 18.69
N ASP A 335 25.81 16.43 19.03
CA ASP A 335 27.02 15.91 18.43
C ASP A 335 27.81 15.19 19.56
N PRO A 336 27.85 13.84 19.59
CA PRO A 336 27.20 12.89 18.68
C PRO A 336 25.69 12.68 18.95
N VAL A 337 24.97 12.05 18.01
CA VAL A 337 23.56 11.66 18.20
C VAL A 337 23.41 10.76 19.42
N THR A 338 22.31 10.93 20.15
CA THR A 338 21.87 9.97 21.17
C THR A 338 20.44 9.56 20.88
N TRP A 339 20.25 8.32 20.45
CA TRP A 339 18.96 7.79 20.05
C TRP A 339 17.96 7.70 21.21
N GLY A 340 18.48 7.55 22.43
CA GLY A 340 17.68 7.68 23.64
C GLY A 340 16.99 9.04 23.78
N GLU A 341 17.57 10.13 23.24
CA GLU A 341 16.97 11.47 23.23
C GLU A 341 15.98 11.62 22.07
N VAL A 342 16.35 11.18 20.87
CA VAL A 342 15.48 11.17 19.68
C VAL A 342 14.16 10.44 19.95
N LYS A 343 14.21 9.29 20.63
CA LYS A 343 13.02 8.53 21.05
C LYS A 343 12.15 9.28 22.06
N LYS A 344 12.73 10.14 22.91
CA LYS A 344 11.98 10.95 23.90
C LYS A 344 11.25 12.11 23.24
N THR A 345 11.84 12.74 22.22
CA THR A 345 11.20 13.82 21.46
C THR A 345 9.98 13.33 20.68
N LEU A 346 10.05 12.13 20.11
CA LEU A 346 8.88 11.50 19.46
C LEU A 346 7.70 11.29 20.41
N ARG A 347 7.94 10.87 21.66
CA ARG A 347 6.87 10.66 22.66
C ARG A 347 6.17 11.93 23.15
N ARG A 348 6.72 13.11 22.84
CA ARG A 348 6.20 14.41 23.29
C ARG A 348 5.38 15.15 22.22
N ARG A 349 5.46 14.69 20.97
CA ARG A 349 4.58 15.10 19.88
C ARG A 349 3.31 14.25 19.93
#